data_AF-A0A950RN65-F1
#
_entry.id   AF-A0A950RN65-F1
#
_cell.length_a   1.000
_cell.length_b   1.000
_cell.length_c   1.000
_cell.angle_alpha   90.00
_cell.angle_beta   90.00
_cell.angle_gamma   90.00
#
_symmetry.space_group_name_H-M   'P 1'
#
loop_
_entity.id
_entity.type
_entity.pdbx_description
1 polymer ?
#
loop_
_entity_poly.entity_id
_entity_poly.type
_entity_poly.pdbx_seq_one_letter_code
_entity_poly.pdbx_strand_id
1 'polypeptide(L)'
;LHLIAFEDPRPPRSVDRSIPVELETIVLKALAKSPGDRYATAQELADDLGRFLDDQPVRARRATLLDRAMKWSRRHRSVVVSGLILLVLATVSLLVTTLLVARANQQVNVAYELEHQKAAEAQKESEEAQQQRARAEANFLEARRAVDFLTQISSEELVDKPEALEVRQKLLEGALQYYQEFIQQHQDDPTIQKDLAASRDQVAQILRDLSAQQDYFRLMLLTLLLEEQAVREELHITPAQEEKITNLSDQFREERHLAFQVLCKLPEKERLGKFKEMASADEEAITTILTPAQVKRLKQIALQERGPRALLETEVIRALNLRADQKTRIRGIVEDAQREVNEIFKHGHHRRREEDQKVQQIWKEAQEKILAQLTPVQQAAWKKMTGEPFQGQMHFSPQVGFGPPGPGHPGPHGPPPGPRDGPPPPDEHRPGDGPPPRPPDDHGPEDR
;
A
#
# COMPACT_ATOMS: atom_id res chain seq x y z
N LEU A 1 120.96 -54.23 12.85
CA LEU A 1 121.13 -52.84 13.32
C LEU A 1 120.84 -51.80 12.23
N HIS A 2 121.20 -52.02 10.95
CA HIS A 2 120.96 -51.07 9.85
C HIS A 2 119.47 -50.69 9.64
N LEU A 3 118.55 -51.67 9.66
CA LEU A 3 117.09 -51.46 9.55
C LEU A 3 116.49 -50.56 10.64
N ILE A 4 116.98 -50.67 11.89
CA ILE A 4 116.47 -49.89 13.02
C ILE A 4 117.01 -48.45 12.98
N ALA A 5 118.22 -48.26 12.44
CA ALA A 5 118.89 -46.97 12.40
C ALA A 5 118.42 -46.06 11.23
N PHE A 6 118.03 -46.63 10.08
CA PHE A 6 117.86 -45.84 8.85
C PHE A 6 116.50 -46.00 8.14
N GLU A 7 115.71 -47.05 8.41
CA GLU A 7 114.39 -47.19 7.79
C GLU A 7 113.28 -46.69 8.70
N ASP A 8 112.34 -45.94 8.11
CA ASP A 8 111.16 -45.47 8.82
C ASP A 8 110.31 -46.65 9.31
N PRO A 9 109.81 -46.60 10.56
CA PRO A 9 109.01 -47.67 11.11
C PRO A 9 107.73 -47.85 10.28
N ARG A 10 107.42 -49.10 9.96
CA ARG A 10 106.16 -49.46 9.31
C ARG A 10 104.98 -48.94 10.16
N PRO A 11 104.03 -48.17 9.60
CA PRO A 11 102.88 -47.65 10.34
C PRO A 11 102.09 -48.78 11.02
N PRO A 12 101.83 -48.72 12.34
CA PRO A 12 101.07 -49.75 13.07
C PRO A 12 99.74 -50.12 12.41
N ARG A 13 99.01 -49.16 11.84
CA ARG A 13 97.72 -49.38 11.16
C ARG A 13 97.81 -50.03 9.80
N SER A 14 99.01 -50.10 9.22
CA SER A 14 99.25 -50.95 8.05
C SER A 14 99.30 -52.44 8.41
N VAL A 15 99.50 -52.77 9.69
CA VAL A 15 99.47 -54.14 10.24
C VAL A 15 98.10 -54.43 10.86
N ASP A 16 97.57 -53.51 11.68
CA ASP A 16 96.24 -53.64 12.28
C ASP A 16 95.48 -52.30 12.22
N ARG A 17 94.46 -52.25 11.36
CA ARG A 17 93.63 -51.06 11.14
C ARG A 17 92.78 -50.66 12.35
N SER A 18 92.61 -51.54 13.35
CA SER A 18 91.85 -51.26 14.57
C SER A 18 92.56 -50.27 15.51
N ILE A 19 93.88 -50.10 15.34
CA ILE A 19 94.69 -49.17 16.14
C ILE A 19 94.22 -47.72 15.88
N PRO A 20 93.89 -46.94 16.93
CA PRO A 20 93.48 -45.55 16.76
C PRO A 20 94.56 -44.70 16.09
N VAL A 21 94.14 -43.81 15.18
CA VAL A 21 95.06 -42.97 14.38
C VAL A 21 95.97 -42.12 15.25
N GLU A 22 95.45 -41.60 16.36
CA GLU A 22 96.23 -40.78 17.28
C GLU A 22 97.29 -41.58 18.03
N LEU A 23 97.00 -42.83 18.38
CA LEU A 23 97.99 -43.72 19.00
C LEU A 23 99.09 -44.09 18.01
N GLU A 24 98.74 -44.36 16.75
CA GLU A 24 99.71 -44.49 15.67
C GLU A 24 100.57 -43.22 15.51
N THR A 25 99.96 -42.04 15.59
CA THR A 25 100.69 -40.76 15.46
C THR A 25 101.68 -40.56 16.61
N ILE A 26 101.30 -40.88 17.85
CA ILE A 26 102.18 -40.83 19.02
C ILE A 26 103.34 -41.81 18.85
N VAL A 27 103.06 -43.06 18.46
CA VAL A 27 104.07 -44.12 18.29
C VAL A 27 105.06 -43.77 17.16
N LEU A 28 104.56 -43.30 16.02
CA LEU A 28 105.41 -42.89 14.90
C LEU A 28 106.27 -41.67 15.25
N LYS A 29 105.73 -40.70 16.00
CA LYS A 29 106.50 -39.56 16.50
C LYS A 29 107.58 -40.00 17.49
N ALA A 30 107.29 -40.93 18.41
CA ALA A 30 108.26 -41.45 19.36
C ALA A 30 109.40 -42.23 18.68
N LEU A 31 109.10 -42.91 17.55
CA LEU A 31 110.05 -43.72 16.79
C LEU A 31 110.76 -42.97 15.64
N ALA A 32 110.52 -41.66 15.49
CA ALA A 32 111.13 -40.85 14.44
C ALA A 32 112.67 -40.87 14.54
N LYS A 33 113.36 -40.97 13.41
CA LYS A 33 114.82 -41.14 13.40
C LYS A 33 115.54 -39.87 13.81
N SER A 34 115.15 -38.75 13.19
CA SER A 34 115.65 -37.41 13.52
C SER A 34 115.31 -37.05 14.98
N PRO A 35 116.29 -36.67 15.82
CA PRO A 35 116.02 -36.23 17.19
C PRO A 35 115.03 -35.05 17.28
N GLY A 36 115.02 -34.16 16.28
CA GLY A 36 114.11 -33.00 16.23
C GLY A 36 112.64 -33.33 15.96
N ASP A 37 112.35 -34.52 15.41
CA ASP A 37 110.99 -34.97 15.11
C ASP A 37 110.40 -35.86 16.23
N ARG A 38 111.23 -36.24 17.22
CA ARG A 38 110.82 -36.98 18.43
C ARG A 38 110.27 -36.04 19.50
N TYR A 39 109.69 -36.62 20.54
CA TYR A 39 109.41 -35.90 21.78
C TYR A 39 110.72 -35.45 22.43
N ALA A 40 110.79 -34.19 22.88
CA ALA A 40 112.01 -33.64 23.45
C ALA A 40 112.32 -34.25 24.83
N THR A 41 111.29 -34.71 25.54
CA THR A 41 111.41 -35.37 26.85
C THR A 41 110.45 -36.56 26.96
N ALA A 42 110.74 -37.48 27.89
CA ALA A 42 109.83 -38.57 28.22
C ALA A 42 108.50 -38.05 28.80
N GLN A 43 108.50 -36.89 29.47
CA GLN A 43 107.30 -36.25 29.99
C GLN A 43 106.35 -35.82 28.86
N GLU A 44 106.86 -35.29 27.75
CA GLU A 44 106.01 -34.91 26.61
C GLU A 44 105.32 -36.12 25.96
N LEU A 45 106.00 -37.27 25.90
CA LEU A 45 105.40 -38.53 25.45
C LEU A 45 104.33 -39.02 26.43
N ALA A 46 104.61 -38.96 27.74
CA ALA A 46 103.66 -39.33 28.78
C ALA A 46 102.42 -38.41 28.77
N ASP A 47 102.60 -37.10 28.54
CA ASP A 47 101.51 -36.12 28.43
C ASP A 47 100.62 -36.40 27.20
N ASP A 48 101.22 -36.78 26.06
CA ASP A 48 100.45 -37.13 24.86
C ASP A 48 99.72 -38.48 25.00
N LEU A 49 100.32 -39.46 25.68
CA LEU A 49 99.65 -40.71 26.04
C LEU A 49 98.52 -40.48 27.05
N GLY A 50 98.74 -39.64 28.07
CA GLY A 50 97.71 -39.23 29.04
C GLY A 50 96.55 -38.52 28.34
N ARG A 51 96.84 -37.61 27.41
CA ARG A 51 95.83 -36.98 26.54
C ARG A 51 95.06 -38.01 25.73
N PHE A 52 95.73 -39.00 25.14
CA PHE A 52 95.06 -40.07 24.40
C PHE A 52 94.13 -40.90 25.29
N LEU A 53 94.59 -41.30 26.48
CA LEU A 53 93.81 -42.07 27.46
C LEU A 53 92.61 -41.29 28.02
N ASP A 54 92.78 -39.99 28.25
CA ASP A 54 91.74 -39.10 28.73
C ASP A 54 90.76 -38.66 27.64
N ASP A 55 90.88 -39.16 26.40
CA ASP A 55 90.12 -38.72 25.22
C ASP A 55 90.26 -37.19 25.00
N GLN A 56 91.48 -36.66 25.09
CA GLN A 56 91.86 -35.29 24.75
C GLN A 56 92.59 -35.25 23.39
N PRO A 57 92.59 -34.11 22.70
CA PRO A 57 93.46 -33.90 21.53
C PRO A 57 94.94 -34.09 21.86
N VAL A 58 95.59 -35.05 21.20
CA VAL A 58 97.04 -35.29 21.30
C VAL A 58 97.81 -34.16 20.60
N ARG A 59 98.95 -33.72 21.14
CA ARG A 59 99.74 -32.61 20.55
C ARG A 59 100.48 -33.04 19.29
N ALA A 60 100.80 -34.33 19.16
CA ALA A 60 101.41 -34.88 17.95
C ALA A 60 100.55 -34.73 16.68
N ARG A 61 99.25 -34.44 16.81
CA ARG A 61 98.35 -34.22 15.68
C ARG A 61 97.59 -32.89 15.80
N ARG A 62 97.42 -32.16 14.70
CA ARG A 62 96.49 -31.02 14.65
C ARG A 62 95.05 -31.53 14.71
N ALA A 63 94.43 -31.49 15.89
CA ALA A 63 93.02 -31.83 16.05
C ALA A 63 92.11 -30.71 15.50
N THR A 64 91.09 -31.10 14.74
CA THR A 64 90.08 -30.19 14.19
C THR A 64 89.08 -29.75 15.27
N LEU A 65 88.33 -28.68 15.03
CA LEU A 65 87.28 -28.22 15.96
C LEU A 65 86.22 -29.31 16.20
N LEU A 66 85.93 -30.13 15.19
CA LEU A 66 85.02 -31.28 15.30
C LEU A 66 85.62 -32.37 16.20
N ASP A 67 86.90 -32.69 16.07
CA ASP A 67 87.57 -33.68 16.94
C ASP A 67 87.50 -33.28 18.42
N ARG A 68 87.71 -31.98 18.70
CA ARG A 68 87.60 -31.43 20.07
C ARG A 68 86.16 -31.51 20.60
N ALA A 69 85.17 -31.15 19.78
CA ALA A 69 83.77 -31.17 20.15
C ALA A 69 83.26 -32.61 20.41
N MET A 70 83.66 -33.58 19.58
CA MET A 70 83.31 -34.99 19.76
C MET A 70 83.93 -35.59 21.03
N LYS A 71 85.21 -35.30 21.28
CA LYS A 71 85.89 -35.75 22.51
C LYS A 71 85.30 -35.14 23.77
N TRP A 72 84.97 -33.84 23.71
CA TRP A 72 84.28 -33.14 24.79
C TRP A 72 82.86 -33.70 25.03
N SER A 73 82.10 -33.98 23.97
CA SER A 73 80.75 -34.53 24.10
C SER A 73 80.74 -35.94 24.69
N ARG A 74 81.76 -36.77 24.38
CA ARG A 74 81.96 -38.09 24.99
C ARG A 74 82.27 -37.99 26.49
N ARG A 75 83.08 -37.02 26.90
CA ARG A 75 83.41 -36.77 28.32
C ARG A 75 82.24 -36.19 29.11
N HIS A 76 81.47 -35.30 28.50
CA HIS A 76 80.34 -34.60 29.13
C HIS A 76 78.98 -35.13 28.67
N ARG A 77 78.86 -36.46 28.51
CA ARG A 77 77.67 -37.12 27.96
C ARG A 77 76.38 -36.74 28.70
N SER A 78 76.40 -36.60 30.02
CA SER A 78 75.24 -36.20 30.82
C SER A 78 74.75 -34.79 30.48
N VAL A 79 75.65 -33.83 30.32
CA VAL A 79 75.33 -32.44 29.96
C VAL A 79 74.72 -32.39 28.56
N VAL A 80 75.32 -33.10 27.60
CA VAL A 80 74.82 -33.14 26.21
C VAL A 80 73.44 -33.79 26.12
N VAL A 81 73.22 -34.91 26.81
CA VAL A 81 71.93 -35.60 26.83
C VAL A 81 70.85 -34.74 27.48
N SER A 82 71.12 -34.13 28.65
CA SER A 82 70.17 -33.24 29.31
C SER A 82 69.84 -32.01 28.46
N GLY A 83 70.83 -31.41 27.79
CA GLY A 83 70.62 -30.31 26.85
C GLY A 83 69.74 -30.72 25.66
N LEU A 84 69.95 -31.93 25.10
CA LEU A 84 69.14 -32.46 24.02
C LEU A 84 67.70 -32.73 24.46
N ILE A 85 67.49 -33.29 25.66
CA ILE A 85 66.16 -33.50 26.22
C ILE A 85 65.43 -32.17 26.40
N LEU A 86 66.08 -31.17 26.99
CA LEU A 86 65.49 -29.84 27.16
C LEU A 86 65.15 -29.19 25.81
N LEU A 87 66.01 -29.36 24.80
CA LEU A 87 65.73 -28.88 23.45
C LEU A 87 64.50 -29.58 22.85
N VAL A 88 64.40 -30.90 22.96
CA VAL A 88 63.23 -31.66 22.49
C VAL A 88 61.97 -31.26 23.24
N LEU A 89 62.03 -31.08 24.56
CA LEU A 89 60.88 -30.62 25.34
C LEU A 89 60.46 -29.21 24.95
N ALA A 90 61.41 -28.30 24.70
CA ALA A 90 61.12 -26.94 24.25
C ALA A 90 60.50 -26.92 22.86
N THR A 91 60.98 -27.74 21.92
CA THR A 91 60.41 -27.82 20.57
C THR A 91 59.04 -28.45 20.57
N VAL A 92 58.81 -29.52 21.34
CA VAL A 92 57.49 -30.13 21.52
C VAL A 92 56.53 -29.14 22.19
N SER A 93 56.95 -28.45 23.24
CA SER A 93 56.11 -27.45 23.94
C SER A 93 55.73 -26.29 23.03
N LEU A 94 56.68 -25.80 22.22
CA LEU A 94 56.43 -24.76 21.22
C LEU A 94 55.43 -25.25 20.18
N LEU A 95 55.65 -26.45 19.62
CA LEU A 95 54.75 -27.04 18.63
C LEU A 95 53.33 -27.20 19.17
N VAL A 96 53.18 -27.77 20.37
CA VAL A 96 51.86 -27.94 21.02
C VAL A 96 51.20 -26.58 21.25
N THR A 97 51.92 -25.60 21.77
CA THR A 97 51.39 -24.25 22.01
C THR A 97 50.94 -23.58 20.70
N THR A 98 51.76 -23.64 19.66
CA THR A 98 51.42 -23.08 18.34
C THR A 98 50.18 -23.76 17.75
N LEU A 99 50.04 -25.09 17.88
CA LEU A 99 48.86 -25.81 17.39
C LEU A 99 47.59 -25.47 18.18
N LEU A 100 47.69 -25.34 19.51
CA LEU A 100 46.55 -24.94 20.34
C LEU A 100 46.09 -23.52 20.04
N VAL A 101 47.03 -22.57 19.92
CA VAL A 101 46.73 -21.18 19.55
C VAL A 101 46.14 -21.09 18.14
N ALA A 102 46.70 -21.83 17.17
CA ALA A 102 46.16 -21.85 15.81
C ALA A 102 44.72 -22.37 15.78
N ARG A 103 44.41 -23.44 16.54
CA ARG A 103 43.05 -23.96 16.65
C ARG A 103 42.09 -22.99 17.32
N ALA A 104 42.51 -22.35 18.42
CA ALA A 104 41.69 -21.37 19.12
C ALA A 104 41.38 -20.16 18.22
N ASN A 105 42.38 -19.63 17.52
CA ASN A 105 42.20 -18.51 16.59
C ASN A 105 41.26 -18.87 15.44
N GLN A 106 41.35 -20.09 14.91
CA GLN A 106 40.44 -20.55 13.85
C GLN A 106 38.98 -20.60 14.32
N GLN A 107 38.73 -21.06 15.55
CA GLN A 107 37.37 -21.09 16.11
C GLN A 107 36.81 -19.68 16.31
N VAL A 108 37.63 -18.74 16.81
CA VAL A 108 37.22 -17.34 16.98
C VAL A 108 36.93 -16.68 15.64
N ASN A 109 37.75 -16.91 14.62
CA ASN A 109 37.55 -16.33 13.29
C ASN A 109 36.25 -16.83 12.64
N VAL A 110 35.97 -18.14 12.73
CA VAL A 110 34.72 -18.73 12.20
C VAL A 110 33.50 -18.18 12.94
N ALA A 111 33.56 -18.05 14.27
CA ALA A 111 32.47 -17.47 15.04
C ALA A 111 32.24 -15.99 14.69
N TYR A 112 33.32 -15.23 14.55
CA TYR A 112 33.28 -13.82 14.16
C TYR A 112 32.69 -13.63 12.75
N GLU A 113 33.08 -14.44 11.79
CA GLU A 113 32.53 -14.41 10.43
C GLU A 113 31.03 -14.74 10.42
N LEU A 114 30.60 -15.73 11.20
CA LEU A 114 29.19 -16.10 11.30
C LEU A 114 28.35 -14.99 11.93
N GLU A 115 28.85 -14.33 12.98
CA GLU A 115 28.16 -13.19 13.59
C GLU A 115 28.05 -12.01 12.63
N HIS A 116 29.11 -11.70 11.88
CA HIS A 116 29.07 -10.66 10.85
C HIS A 116 28.10 -10.99 9.72
N GLN A 117 28.05 -12.25 9.28
CA GLN A 117 27.09 -12.69 8.28
C GLN A 117 25.65 -12.51 8.76
N LYS A 118 25.35 -12.95 9.99
CA LYS A 118 24.01 -12.78 10.58
C LYS A 118 23.64 -11.32 10.76
N ALA A 119 24.59 -10.47 11.17
CA ALA A 119 24.36 -9.04 11.31
C ALA A 119 24.08 -8.39 9.94
N ALA A 120 24.85 -8.75 8.91
CA ALA A 120 24.63 -8.26 7.55
C ALA A 120 23.29 -8.74 6.95
N GLU A 121 22.92 -9.99 7.20
CA GLU A 121 21.61 -10.54 6.79
C GLU A 121 20.46 -9.84 7.51
N ALA A 122 20.54 -9.67 8.83
CA ALA A 122 19.52 -8.98 9.62
C ALA A 122 19.39 -7.50 9.21
N GLN A 123 20.51 -6.84 8.90
CA GLN A 123 20.49 -5.47 8.38
C GLN A 123 19.81 -5.41 7.02
N LYS A 124 20.15 -6.33 6.10
CA LYS A 124 19.52 -6.40 4.78
C LYS A 124 18.02 -6.67 4.89
N GLU A 125 17.59 -7.57 5.76
CA GLU A 125 16.17 -7.86 6.01
C GLU A 125 15.45 -6.62 6.58
N SER A 126 16.07 -5.90 7.51
CA SER A 126 15.53 -4.64 8.05
C SER A 126 15.43 -3.56 6.96
N GLU A 127 16.43 -3.42 6.09
CA GLU A 127 16.44 -2.47 4.99
C GLU A 127 15.33 -2.81 3.97
N GLU A 128 15.18 -4.08 3.61
CA GLU A 128 14.11 -4.56 2.73
C GLU A 128 12.72 -4.31 3.35
N ALA A 129 12.55 -4.60 4.64
CA ALA A 129 11.31 -4.34 5.37
C ALA A 129 10.97 -2.84 5.43
N GLN A 130 11.97 -1.97 5.66
CA GLN A 130 11.79 -0.52 5.62
C GLN A 130 11.43 -0.02 4.23
N GLN A 131 12.07 -0.55 3.18
CA GLN A 131 11.73 -0.19 1.79
C GLN A 131 10.32 -0.64 1.42
N GLN A 132 9.90 -1.85 1.83
CA GLN A 132 8.55 -2.33 1.62
C GLN A 132 7.53 -1.45 2.33
N ARG A 133 7.80 -1.09 3.59
CA ARG A 133 6.96 -0.15 4.35
C ARG A 133 6.87 1.21 3.67
N ALA A 134 7.99 1.80 3.25
CA ALA A 134 8.01 3.08 2.56
C ALA A 134 7.23 3.05 1.23
N ARG A 135 7.32 1.94 0.48
CA ARG A 135 6.51 1.73 -0.73
C ARG A 135 5.02 1.61 -0.42
N ALA A 136 4.66 0.89 0.65
CA ALA A 136 3.27 0.78 1.07
C ALA A 136 2.70 2.14 1.48
N GLU A 137 3.46 2.95 2.23
CA GLU A 137 3.10 4.31 2.60
C GLU A 137 2.97 5.23 1.37
N ALA A 138 3.87 5.13 0.39
CA ALA A 138 3.80 5.90 -0.84
C ALA A 138 2.57 5.55 -1.69
N ASN A 139 2.31 4.25 -1.89
CA ASN A 139 1.13 3.77 -2.61
C ASN A 139 -0.17 4.20 -1.91
N PHE A 140 -0.17 4.19 -0.57
CA PHE A 140 -1.30 4.66 0.22
C PHE A 140 -1.55 6.16 0.02
N LEU A 141 -0.51 6.99 0.08
CA LEU A 141 -0.62 8.43 -0.19
C LEU A 141 -1.09 8.72 -1.62
N GLU A 142 -0.71 7.88 -2.60
CA GLU A 142 -1.21 7.96 -3.96
C GLU A 142 -2.71 7.63 -4.05
N ALA A 143 -3.16 6.55 -3.43
CA ALA A 143 -4.57 6.18 -3.37
C ALA A 143 -5.42 7.29 -2.73
N ARG A 144 -4.96 7.86 -1.62
CA ARG A 144 -5.63 9.00 -0.97
C ARG A 144 -5.71 10.21 -1.90
N ARG A 145 -4.63 10.57 -2.58
CA ARG A 145 -4.65 11.68 -3.55
C ARG A 145 -5.64 11.45 -4.68
N ALA A 146 -5.80 10.20 -5.13
CA ALA A 146 -6.82 9.87 -6.13
C ALA A 146 -8.24 10.06 -5.58
N VAL A 147 -8.52 9.64 -4.34
CA VAL A 147 -9.83 9.86 -3.70
C VAL A 147 -10.11 11.35 -3.46
N ASP A 148 -9.11 12.10 -2.99
CA ASP A 148 -9.20 13.56 -2.83
C ASP A 148 -9.49 14.24 -4.17
N PHE A 149 -8.78 13.85 -5.23
CA PHE A 149 -8.99 14.37 -6.58
C PHE A 149 -10.40 14.08 -7.12
N LEU A 150 -10.90 12.85 -6.94
CA LEU A 150 -12.27 12.50 -7.35
C LEU A 150 -13.32 13.27 -6.55
N THR A 151 -13.08 13.48 -5.26
CA THR A 151 -13.94 14.29 -4.40
C THR A 151 -13.95 15.75 -4.86
N GLN A 152 -12.79 16.29 -5.25
CA GLN A 152 -12.65 17.64 -5.78
C GLN A 152 -13.32 17.81 -7.16
N ILE A 153 -13.11 16.88 -8.11
CA ILE A 153 -13.83 16.92 -9.41
C ILE A 153 -15.34 16.87 -9.17
N SER A 154 -15.78 16.02 -8.24
CA SER A 154 -17.18 15.94 -7.87
C SER A 154 -17.70 17.28 -7.32
N SER A 155 -16.87 18.03 -6.58
CA SER A 155 -17.25 19.31 -6.00
C SER A 155 -17.21 20.49 -6.97
N GLU A 156 -16.27 20.48 -7.92
CA GLU A 156 -15.96 21.55 -8.88
C GLU A 156 -16.60 21.36 -10.26
N GLU A 157 -16.49 20.19 -10.89
CA GLU A 157 -16.89 19.98 -12.29
C GLU A 157 -18.29 19.40 -12.46
N LEU A 158 -18.72 18.54 -11.53
CA LEU A 158 -20.03 17.89 -11.61
C LEU A 158 -21.16 18.74 -11.03
N VAL A 159 -20.84 19.90 -10.43
CA VAL A 159 -21.86 20.71 -9.79
C VAL A 159 -22.81 21.37 -10.81
N ASP A 160 -22.29 21.78 -11.96
CA ASP A 160 -22.99 22.50 -13.04
C ASP A 160 -23.97 21.64 -13.84
N LYS A 161 -24.13 20.36 -13.50
CA LYS A 161 -24.88 19.39 -14.31
C LYS A 161 -25.96 18.70 -13.48
N PRO A 162 -27.27 19.02 -13.67
CA PRO A 162 -28.36 18.39 -12.95
C PRO A 162 -28.36 16.86 -13.15
N GLU A 163 -27.96 16.40 -14.34
CA GLU A 163 -27.85 14.97 -14.66
C GLU A 163 -26.75 14.25 -13.88
N ALA A 164 -25.76 15.00 -13.36
CA ALA A 164 -24.63 14.46 -12.62
C ALA A 164 -24.87 14.41 -11.10
N LEU A 165 -26.02 14.89 -10.60
CA LEU A 165 -26.32 14.90 -9.16
C LEU A 165 -26.26 13.51 -8.52
N GLU A 166 -26.74 12.47 -9.22
CA GLU A 166 -26.66 11.08 -8.75
C GLU A 166 -25.21 10.56 -8.76
N VAL A 167 -24.43 10.93 -9.78
CA VAL A 167 -23.02 10.56 -9.88
C VAL A 167 -22.20 11.22 -8.77
N ARG A 168 -22.43 12.51 -8.53
CA ARG A 168 -21.84 13.27 -7.41
C ARG A 168 -22.16 12.62 -6.07
N GLN A 169 -23.42 12.25 -5.84
CA GLN A 169 -23.81 11.57 -4.62
C GLN A 169 -23.03 10.25 -4.44
N LYS A 170 -22.95 9.41 -5.48
CA LYS A 170 -22.21 8.15 -5.43
C LYS A 170 -20.71 8.34 -5.17
N LEU A 171 -20.09 9.35 -5.78
CA LEU A 171 -18.68 9.68 -5.54
C LEU A 171 -18.44 10.10 -4.08
N LEU A 172 -19.30 10.97 -3.55
CA LEU A 172 -19.23 11.41 -2.15
C LEU A 172 -19.48 10.26 -1.17
N GLU A 173 -20.44 9.38 -1.44
CA GLU A 173 -20.71 8.19 -0.64
C GLU A 173 -19.53 7.20 -0.66
N GLY A 174 -18.92 6.99 -1.82
CA GLY A 174 -17.71 6.16 -1.96
C GLY A 174 -16.51 6.74 -1.21
N ALA A 175 -16.26 8.04 -1.34
CA ALA A 175 -15.21 8.74 -0.60
C ALA A 175 -15.45 8.69 0.92
N LEU A 176 -16.71 8.86 1.35
CA LEU A 176 -17.11 8.73 2.75
C LEU A 176 -16.79 7.33 3.29
N GLN A 177 -17.11 6.28 2.54
CA GLN A 177 -16.80 4.90 2.93
C GLN A 177 -15.28 4.70 3.06
N TYR A 178 -14.50 5.11 2.06
CA TYR A 178 -13.04 5.03 2.09
C TYR A 178 -12.46 5.69 3.35
N TYR A 179 -12.88 6.92 3.65
CA TYR A 179 -12.37 7.64 4.82
C TYR A 179 -12.83 7.03 6.15
N GLN A 180 -14.04 6.49 6.23
CA GLN A 180 -14.53 5.81 7.43
C GLN A 180 -13.75 4.52 7.70
N GLU A 181 -13.51 3.71 6.67
CA GLU A 181 -12.69 2.49 6.78
C GLU A 181 -11.26 2.82 7.17
N PHE A 182 -10.66 3.87 6.58
CA PHE A 182 -9.34 4.36 6.95
C PHE A 182 -9.27 4.74 8.44
N ILE A 183 -10.22 5.54 8.93
CA ILE A 183 -10.26 5.94 10.34
C ILE A 183 -10.37 4.72 11.24
N GLN A 184 -11.20 3.73 10.87
CA GLN A 184 -11.41 2.52 11.67
C GLN A 184 -10.17 1.63 11.74
N GLN A 185 -9.48 1.40 10.62
CA GLN A 185 -8.30 0.55 10.55
C GLN A 185 -7.11 1.13 11.32
N HIS A 186 -7.04 2.46 11.40
CA HIS A 186 -5.87 3.18 11.86
C HIS A 186 -6.06 3.96 13.16
N GLN A 187 -7.22 3.84 13.82
CA GLN A 187 -7.58 4.66 15.00
C GLN A 187 -6.53 4.67 16.13
N ASP A 188 -5.76 3.58 16.26
CA ASP A 188 -4.81 3.35 17.35
C ASP A 188 -3.35 3.58 16.92
N ASP A 189 -3.09 3.96 15.66
CA ASP A 189 -1.74 4.18 15.14
C ASP A 189 -1.27 5.61 15.43
N PRO A 190 -0.25 5.81 16.29
CA PRO A 190 0.26 7.12 16.64
C PRO A 190 0.99 7.82 15.49
N THR A 191 1.44 7.09 14.46
CA THR A 191 2.27 7.64 13.39
C THR A 191 1.48 8.47 12.36
N ILE A 192 0.18 8.24 12.26
CA ILE A 192 -0.72 8.83 11.25
C ILE A 192 -1.84 9.67 11.86
N GLN A 193 -1.66 10.16 13.09
CA GLN A 193 -2.67 10.99 13.77
C GLN A 193 -3.05 12.25 13.00
N LYS A 194 -2.09 12.88 12.31
CA LYS A 194 -2.36 14.05 11.46
C LYS A 194 -3.28 13.70 10.28
N ASP A 195 -3.05 12.54 9.67
CA ASP A 195 -3.87 12.04 8.57
C ASP A 195 -5.26 11.63 9.04
N LEU A 196 -5.37 10.98 10.20
CA LEU A 196 -6.65 10.66 10.84
C LEU A 196 -7.47 11.92 11.14
N ALA A 197 -6.84 12.99 11.64
CA ALA A 197 -7.51 14.26 11.87
C ALA A 197 -8.07 14.84 10.56
N ALA A 198 -7.23 14.90 9.52
CA ALA A 198 -7.64 15.38 8.20
C ALA A 198 -8.77 14.53 7.57
N SER A 199 -8.71 13.20 7.72
CA SER A 199 -9.77 12.30 7.25
C SER A 199 -11.08 12.49 8.02
N ARG A 200 -11.05 12.73 9.32
CA ARG A 200 -12.25 13.07 10.11
C ARG A 200 -12.88 14.38 9.65
N ASP A 201 -12.06 15.38 9.34
CA ASP A 201 -12.53 16.65 8.79
C ASP A 201 -13.20 16.46 7.41
N GLN A 202 -12.61 15.63 6.55
CA GLN A 202 -13.19 15.28 5.25
C GLN A 202 -14.53 14.54 5.39
N VAL A 203 -14.61 13.54 6.27
CA VAL A 203 -15.87 12.86 6.59
C VAL A 203 -16.94 13.86 7.05
N ALA A 204 -16.59 14.76 7.95
CA ALA A 204 -17.51 15.78 8.43
C ALA A 204 -17.97 16.73 7.31
N GLN A 205 -17.07 17.06 6.37
CA GLN A 205 -17.39 17.88 5.21
C GLN A 205 -18.35 17.16 4.26
N ILE A 206 -18.01 15.95 3.83
CA ILE A 206 -18.83 15.14 2.92
C ILE A 206 -20.25 14.94 3.50
N LEU A 207 -20.36 14.66 4.80
CA LEU A 207 -21.66 14.52 5.46
C LEU A 207 -22.48 15.81 5.46
N ARG A 208 -21.83 16.99 5.61
CA ARG A 208 -22.52 18.27 5.50
C ARG A 208 -23.05 18.50 4.08
N ASP A 209 -22.25 18.16 3.07
CA ASP A 209 -22.61 18.36 1.67
C ASP A 209 -23.75 17.44 1.24
N LEU A 210 -23.69 16.16 1.63
CA LEU A 210 -24.79 15.22 1.43
C LEU A 210 -26.08 15.68 2.12
N SER A 211 -25.99 16.18 3.36
CA SER A 211 -27.17 16.67 4.09
C SER A 211 -27.83 17.86 3.40
N ALA A 212 -27.06 18.86 2.95
CA ALA A 212 -27.65 20.02 2.31
C ALA A 212 -28.22 19.70 0.92
N GLN A 213 -27.60 18.77 0.19
CA GLN A 213 -28.16 18.27 -1.07
C GLN A 213 -29.51 17.57 -0.82
N GLN A 214 -29.64 16.81 0.28
CA GLN A 214 -30.92 16.22 0.69
C GLN A 214 -31.95 17.28 1.09
N ASP A 215 -31.57 18.29 1.88
CA ASP A 215 -32.46 19.37 2.30
C ASP A 215 -33.03 20.14 1.09
N TYR A 216 -32.17 20.46 0.12
CA TYR A 216 -32.58 21.10 -1.14
C TYR A 216 -33.53 20.21 -1.94
N PHE A 217 -33.23 18.92 -2.11
CA PHE A 217 -34.10 17.99 -2.83
C PHE A 217 -35.47 17.86 -2.16
N ARG A 218 -35.51 17.82 -0.82
CA ARG A 218 -36.76 17.74 -0.06
C ARG A 218 -37.66 18.94 -0.33
N LEU A 219 -37.10 20.15 -0.36
CA LEU A 219 -37.88 21.36 -0.60
C LEU A 219 -38.31 21.48 -2.05
N MET A 220 -37.45 21.11 -2.99
CA MET A 220 -37.82 20.98 -4.40
C MET A 220 -39.02 20.02 -4.56
N LEU A 221 -39.03 18.88 -3.86
CA LEU A 221 -40.14 17.94 -3.88
C LEU A 221 -41.43 18.58 -3.31
N LEU A 222 -41.37 19.29 -2.19
CA LEU A 222 -42.55 19.95 -1.61
C LEU A 222 -43.20 20.94 -2.59
N THR A 223 -42.40 21.75 -3.28
CA THR A 223 -42.93 22.70 -4.26
C THR A 223 -43.54 21.99 -5.47
N LEU A 224 -42.90 20.93 -5.98
CA LEU A 224 -43.45 20.15 -7.09
C LEU A 224 -44.74 19.44 -6.72
N LEU A 225 -44.87 18.95 -5.49
CA LEU A 225 -46.13 18.38 -5.01
C LEU A 225 -47.25 19.41 -4.96
N LEU A 226 -46.95 20.69 -4.69
CA LEU A 226 -47.95 21.75 -4.74
C LEU A 226 -48.37 22.13 -6.16
N GLU A 227 -47.65 21.69 -7.20
CA GLU A 227 -48.10 21.80 -8.60
C GLU A 227 -49.11 20.70 -8.98
N GLU A 228 -49.15 19.58 -8.24
CA GLU A 228 -50.04 18.46 -8.54
C GLU A 228 -51.46 18.71 -8.04
N GLN A 229 -52.42 18.62 -8.96
CA GLN A 229 -53.84 18.88 -8.68
C GLN A 229 -54.39 17.98 -7.57
N ALA A 230 -54.01 16.69 -7.57
CA ALA A 230 -54.47 15.74 -6.57
C ALA A 230 -53.97 16.10 -5.15
N VAL A 231 -52.78 16.69 -5.04
CA VAL A 231 -52.25 17.17 -3.75
C VAL A 231 -52.99 18.43 -3.30
N ARG A 232 -53.29 19.36 -4.23
CA ARG A 232 -54.09 20.57 -3.90
C ARG A 232 -55.47 20.22 -3.37
N GLU A 233 -56.12 19.22 -3.96
CA GLU A 233 -57.43 18.72 -3.53
C GLU A 233 -57.39 18.09 -2.13
N GLU A 234 -56.41 17.23 -1.88
CA GLU A 234 -56.18 16.59 -0.57
C GLU A 234 -55.85 17.61 0.53
N LEU A 235 -55.13 18.68 0.19
CA LEU A 235 -54.81 19.78 1.11
C LEU A 235 -55.95 20.79 1.26
N HIS A 236 -57.04 20.64 0.50
CA HIS A 236 -58.16 21.58 0.46
C HIS A 236 -57.68 23.03 0.26
N ILE A 237 -56.80 23.23 -0.73
CA ILE A 237 -56.24 24.55 -1.06
C ILE A 237 -57.38 25.49 -1.48
N THR A 238 -57.43 26.68 -0.88
CA THR A 238 -58.42 27.71 -1.25
C THR A 238 -58.01 28.45 -2.53
N PRO A 239 -58.94 29.05 -3.30
CA PRO A 239 -58.59 29.82 -4.49
C PRO A 239 -57.57 30.95 -4.22
N ALA A 240 -57.64 31.59 -3.04
CA ALA A 240 -56.69 32.61 -2.63
C ALA A 240 -55.29 32.06 -2.29
N GLN A 241 -55.20 30.80 -1.86
CA GLN A 241 -53.92 30.11 -1.68
C GLN A 241 -53.38 29.62 -3.03
N GLU A 242 -54.25 29.18 -3.94
CA GLU A 242 -53.87 28.68 -5.26
C GLU A 242 -53.10 29.71 -6.09
N GLU A 243 -53.57 30.95 -6.12
CA GLU A 243 -52.86 32.05 -6.80
C GLU A 243 -51.47 32.27 -6.19
N LYS A 244 -51.36 32.27 -4.85
CA LYS A 244 -50.08 32.43 -4.15
C LYS A 244 -49.14 31.27 -4.38
N ILE A 245 -49.64 30.03 -4.39
CA ILE A 245 -48.87 28.82 -4.67
C ILE A 245 -48.34 28.85 -6.10
N THR A 246 -49.16 29.29 -7.06
CA THR A 246 -48.76 29.38 -8.47
C THR A 246 -47.64 30.41 -8.64
N ASN A 247 -47.81 31.61 -8.07
CA ASN A 247 -46.76 32.64 -8.08
C ASN A 247 -45.47 32.16 -7.40
N LEU A 248 -45.58 31.44 -6.28
CA LEU A 248 -44.42 30.87 -5.59
C LEU A 248 -43.73 29.80 -6.44
N SER A 249 -44.49 28.95 -7.11
CA SER A 249 -43.97 27.88 -7.96
C SER A 249 -43.24 28.45 -9.17
N ASP A 250 -43.76 29.52 -9.77
CA ASP A 250 -43.12 30.24 -10.87
C ASP A 250 -41.84 30.96 -10.41
N GLN A 251 -41.89 31.66 -9.26
CA GLN A 251 -40.70 32.28 -8.67
C GLN A 251 -39.62 31.23 -8.41
N PHE A 252 -39.96 30.10 -7.79
CA PHE A 252 -38.99 29.05 -7.53
C PHE A 252 -38.54 28.36 -8.82
N ARG A 253 -39.34 28.32 -9.88
CA ARG A 253 -38.89 27.77 -11.17
C ARG A 253 -37.79 28.64 -11.78
N GLU A 254 -37.99 29.95 -11.79
CA GLU A 254 -37.00 30.93 -12.22
C GLU A 254 -35.77 30.95 -11.30
N GLU A 255 -35.98 31.03 -9.98
CA GLU A 255 -34.90 31.00 -8.99
C GLU A 255 -34.14 29.69 -9.03
N ARG A 256 -34.78 28.51 -9.20
CA ARG A 256 -34.05 27.24 -9.36
C ARG A 256 -33.21 27.25 -10.63
N HIS A 257 -33.73 27.76 -11.75
CA HIS A 257 -32.98 27.82 -13.00
C HIS A 257 -31.77 28.78 -12.89
N LEU A 258 -31.97 29.95 -12.29
CA LEU A 258 -30.95 30.98 -12.09
C LEU A 258 -29.96 30.61 -10.99
N ALA A 259 -30.46 30.18 -9.84
CA ALA A 259 -29.64 29.70 -8.73
C ALA A 259 -28.84 28.49 -9.16
N PHE A 260 -29.39 27.57 -9.96
CA PHE A 260 -28.56 26.50 -10.51
C PHE A 260 -27.39 27.08 -11.33
N GLN A 261 -27.61 28.01 -12.26
CA GLN A 261 -26.51 28.63 -13.01
C GLN A 261 -25.50 29.43 -12.15
N VAL A 262 -25.94 30.00 -11.03
CA VAL A 262 -25.12 30.84 -10.14
C VAL A 262 -24.42 30.04 -9.05
N LEU A 263 -25.12 29.14 -8.37
CA LEU A 263 -24.63 28.23 -7.32
C LEU A 263 -23.48 27.36 -7.84
N CYS A 264 -23.62 26.93 -9.09
CA CYS A 264 -22.64 26.14 -9.81
C CYS A 264 -21.28 26.87 -9.94
N LYS A 265 -21.32 28.20 -10.07
CA LYS A 265 -20.13 29.07 -10.12
C LYS A 265 -19.58 29.49 -8.75
N LEU A 266 -20.28 29.21 -7.65
CA LEU A 266 -19.82 29.56 -6.30
C LEU A 266 -18.85 28.51 -5.75
N PRO A 267 -17.88 28.91 -4.91
CA PRO A 267 -17.06 27.98 -4.12
C PRO A 267 -17.94 27.06 -3.25
N GLU A 268 -17.51 25.81 -3.05
CA GLU A 268 -18.28 24.77 -2.34
C GLU A 268 -18.77 25.22 -0.94
N LYS A 269 -17.89 25.86 -0.17
CA LYS A 269 -18.23 26.40 1.16
C LYS A 269 -19.34 27.45 1.14
N GLU A 270 -19.42 28.25 0.07
CA GLU A 270 -20.43 29.30 -0.08
C GLU A 270 -21.74 28.74 -0.62
N ARG A 271 -21.64 27.75 -1.52
CA ARG A 271 -22.78 27.04 -2.12
C ARG A 271 -23.65 26.36 -1.07
N LEU A 272 -23.02 25.72 -0.07
CA LEU A 272 -23.72 25.10 1.05
C LEU A 272 -24.56 26.10 1.85
N GLY A 273 -23.98 27.27 2.13
CA GLY A 273 -24.68 28.36 2.82
C GLY A 273 -25.88 28.85 2.00
N LYS A 274 -25.69 29.01 0.69
CA LYS A 274 -26.76 29.43 -0.22
C LYS A 274 -27.87 28.40 -0.38
N PHE A 275 -27.56 27.10 -0.49
CA PHE A 275 -28.58 26.06 -0.48
C PHE A 275 -29.43 26.09 0.79
N LYS A 276 -28.80 26.29 1.96
CA LYS A 276 -29.53 26.41 3.24
C LYS A 276 -30.37 27.69 3.33
N GLU A 277 -29.85 28.81 2.85
CA GLU A 277 -30.55 30.09 2.83
C GLU A 277 -31.80 30.00 1.95
N MET A 278 -31.64 29.52 0.72
CA MET A 278 -32.75 29.26 -0.21
C MET A 278 -33.74 28.26 0.40
N ALA A 279 -33.23 27.15 0.96
CA ALA A 279 -34.07 26.15 1.58
C ALA A 279 -34.95 26.73 2.72
N SER A 280 -34.37 27.61 3.54
CA SER A 280 -35.08 28.24 4.65
C SER A 280 -36.12 29.25 4.16
N ALA A 281 -35.75 30.04 3.14
CA ALA A 281 -36.67 30.99 2.50
C ALA A 281 -37.86 30.28 1.85
N ASP A 282 -37.61 29.14 1.20
CA ASP A 282 -38.66 28.35 0.57
C ASP A 282 -39.66 27.79 1.60
N GLU A 283 -39.14 27.25 2.70
CA GLU A 283 -39.96 26.74 3.79
C GLU A 283 -40.79 27.85 4.46
N GLU A 284 -40.20 29.04 4.66
CA GLU A 284 -40.90 30.21 5.20
C GLU A 284 -42.02 30.68 4.26
N ALA A 285 -41.78 30.71 2.96
CA ALA A 285 -42.79 31.09 1.97
C ALA A 285 -43.97 30.10 1.94
N ILE A 286 -43.68 28.78 1.95
CA ILE A 286 -44.73 27.74 2.00
C ILE A 286 -45.56 27.87 3.28
N THR A 287 -44.92 28.07 4.44
CA THR A 287 -45.61 28.19 5.75
C THR A 287 -46.39 29.49 5.90
N THR A 288 -46.08 30.52 5.12
CA THR A 288 -46.85 31.78 5.07
C THR A 288 -48.14 31.62 4.25
N ILE A 289 -48.15 30.72 3.25
CA ILE A 289 -49.31 30.48 2.38
C ILE A 289 -50.22 29.39 2.96
N LEU A 290 -49.63 28.32 3.48
CA LEU A 290 -50.35 27.15 3.97
C LEU A 290 -50.56 27.19 5.48
N THR A 291 -51.68 26.65 5.95
CA THR A 291 -51.91 26.46 7.38
C THR A 291 -50.94 25.40 7.96
N PRO A 292 -50.66 25.41 9.27
CA PRO A 292 -49.81 24.39 9.89
C PRO A 292 -50.30 22.95 9.66
N ALA A 293 -51.62 22.74 9.56
CA ALA A 293 -52.20 21.44 9.24
C ALA A 293 -51.93 21.02 7.79
N GLN A 294 -52.06 21.95 6.84
CA GLN A 294 -51.74 21.72 5.42
C GLN A 294 -50.25 21.43 5.23
N VAL A 295 -49.36 22.21 5.86
CA VAL A 295 -47.90 21.96 5.80
C VAL A 295 -47.56 20.57 6.34
N LYS A 296 -48.18 20.18 7.47
CA LYS A 296 -47.98 18.85 8.05
C LYS A 296 -48.42 17.74 7.09
N ARG A 297 -49.59 17.89 6.45
CA ARG A 297 -50.09 16.91 5.48
C ARG A 297 -49.24 16.88 4.20
N LEU A 298 -48.77 18.02 3.72
CA LEU A 298 -47.85 18.09 2.58
C LEU A 298 -46.54 17.34 2.86
N LYS A 299 -45.93 17.56 4.03
CA LYS A 299 -44.71 16.82 4.46
C LYS A 299 -44.95 15.32 4.58
N GLN A 300 -46.14 14.92 5.03
CA GLN A 300 -46.57 13.51 5.07
C GLN A 300 -46.62 12.89 3.66
N ILE A 301 -47.25 13.58 2.70
CA ILE A 301 -47.30 13.13 1.30
C ILE A 301 -45.88 13.06 0.72
N ALA A 302 -45.04 14.06 0.96
CA ALA A 302 -43.66 14.07 0.49
C ALA A 302 -42.85 12.87 0.99
N LEU A 303 -43.00 12.47 2.26
CA LEU A 303 -42.34 11.28 2.79
C LEU A 303 -42.83 9.99 2.12
N GLN A 304 -44.12 9.90 1.76
CA GLN A 304 -44.67 8.76 1.05
C GLN A 304 -44.14 8.67 -0.39
N GLU A 305 -44.12 9.79 -1.10
CA GLU A 305 -43.64 9.89 -2.47
C GLU A 305 -42.14 9.65 -2.60
N ARG A 306 -41.38 10.12 -1.61
CA ARG A 306 -39.94 9.85 -1.49
C ARG A 306 -39.64 8.36 -1.26
N GLY A 307 -40.58 7.62 -0.67
CA GLY A 307 -40.56 6.17 -0.55
C GLY A 307 -39.36 5.65 0.26
N PRO A 308 -38.73 4.54 -0.17
CA PRO A 308 -37.59 3.90 0.51
C PRO A 308 -36.45 4.84 0.90
N ARG A 309 -36.19 5.86 0.07
CA ARG A 309 -35.09 6.80 0.27
C ARG A 309 -35.31 7.73 1.45
N ALA A 310 -36.56 8.00 1.85
CA ALA A 310 -36.87 8.85 3.00
C ALA A 310 -36.31 8.27 4.31
N LEU A 311 -36.17 6.94 4.40
CA LEU A 311 -35.63 6.26 5.58
C LEU A 311 -34.11 6.44 5.74
N LEU A 312 -33.45 7.04 4.75
CA LEU A 312 -32.04 7.43 4.78
C LEU A 312 -31.84 8.92 5.09
N GLU A 313 -32.91 9.70 5.25
CA GLU A 313 -32.82 11.13 5.56
C GLU A 313 -32.49 11.35 7.05
N THR A 314 -31.66 12.35 7.34
CA THR A 314 -31.15 12.63 8.69
C THR A 314 -32.25 12.79 9.73
N GLU A 315 -33.33 13.50 9.39
CA GLU A 315 -34.46 13.71 10.31
C GLU A 315 -35.21 12.41 10.60
N VAL A 316 -35.44 11.58 9.59
CA VAL A 316 -36.13 10.30 9.73
C VAL A 316 -35.28 9.31 10.53
N ILE A 317 -33.97 9.23 10.22
CA ILE A 317 -33.00 8.44 10.99
C ILE A 317 -33.03 8.82 12.47
N ARG A 318 -33.06 10.12 12.78
CA ARG A 318 -33.10 10.64 14.14
C ARG A 318 -34.44 10.32 14.82
N ALA A 319 -35.55 10.55 14.13
CA ALA A 319 -36.89 10.30 14.66
C ALA A 319 -37.15 8.81 14.95
N LEU A 320 -36.62 7.92 14.11
CA LEU A 320 -36.72 6.46 14.28
C LEU A 320 -35.59 5.86 15.12
N ASN A 321 -34.60 6.66 15.51
CA ASN A 321 -33.40 6.23 16.22
C ASN A 321 -32.74 4.99 15.58
N LEU A 322 -32.50 5.05 14.26
CA LEU A 322 -31.99 3.90 13.51
C LEU A 322 -30.53 3.58 13.89
N ARG A 323 -30.29 2.32 14.25
CA ARG A 323 -28.94 1.83 14.60
C ARG A 323 -28.04 1.74 13.36
N ALA A 324 -26.72 1.71 13.58
CA ALA A 324 -25.74 1.59 12.50
C ALA A 324 -26.00 0.38 11.60
N ASP A 325 -26.26 -0.79 12.21
CA ASP A 325 -26.55 -2.03 11.49
C ASP A 325 -27.84 -1.93 10.64
N GLN A 326 -28.88 -1.28 11.16
CA GLN A 326 -30.12 -1.05 10.41
C GLN A 326 -29.89 -0.13 9.23
N LYS A 327 -29.16 0.98 9.42
CA LYS A 327 -28.85 1.94 8.35
C LYS A 327 -28.10 1.27 7.19
N THR A 328 -27.12 0.43 7.49
CA THR A 328 -26.38 -0.33 6.46
C THR A 328 -27.30 -1.25 5.67
N ARG A 329 -28.18 -2.01 6.33
CA ARG A 329 -29.13 -2.91 5.64
C ARG A 329 -30.13 -2.14 4.78
N ILE A 330 -30.68 -1.04 5.30
CA ILE A 330 -31.62 -0.17 4.56
C ILE A 330 -30.94 0.41 3.32
N ARG A 331 -29.71 0.93 3.46
CA ARG A 331 -28.93 1.45 2.33
C ARG A 331 -28.74 0.40 1.24
N GLY A 332 -28.32 -0.82 1.61
CA GLY A 332 -28.15 -1.91 0.64
C GLY A 332 -29.43 -2.23 -0.14
N ILE A 333 -30.59 -2.26 0.53
CA ILE A 333 -31.89 -2.50 -0.15
C ILE A 333 -32.22 -1.38 -1.15
N VAL A 334 -31.96 -0.12 -0.79
CA VAL A 334 -32.18 1.03 -1.68
C VAL A 334 -31.24 0.97 -2.89
N GLU A 335 -29.97 0.61 -2.68
CA GLU A 335 -28.98 0.46 -3.75
C GLU A 335 -29.31 -0.70 -4.70
N ASP A 336 -29.77 -1.84 -4.17
CA ASP A 336 -30.24 -2.99 -4.95
C ASP A 336 -31.42 -2.59 -5.85
N ALA A 337 -32.44 -1.97 -5.25
CA ALA A 337 -33.60 -1.46 -5.97
C ALA A 337 -33.20 -0.45 -7.05
N GLN A 338 -32.25 0.45 -6.75
CA GLN A 338 -31.75 1.41 -7.72
C GLN A 338 -31.05 0.73 -8.89
N ARG A 339 -30.26 -0.33 -8.65
CA ARG A 339 -29.60 -1.08 -9.73
C ARG A 339 -30.62 -1.71 -10.67
N GLU A 340 -31.67 -2.32 -10.12
CA GLU A 340 -32.75 -2.89 -10.92
C GLU A 340 -33.46 -1.80 -11.75
N VAL A 341 -33.76 -0.64 -11.16
CA VAL A 341 -34.32 0.51 -11.88
C VAL A 341 -33.39 0.98 -13.00
N ASN A 342 -32.08 1.07 -12.76
CA ASN A 342 -31.11 1.51 -13.76
C ASN A 342 -31.02 0.53 -14.94
N GLU A 343 -31.15 -0.78 -14.70
CA GLU A 343 -31.16 -1.78 -15.77
C GLU A 343 -32.39 -1.65 -16.69
N ILE A 344 -33.54 -1.21 -16.17
CA ILE A 344 -34.74 -0.93 -16.99
C ILE A 344 -34.43 0.15 -18.04
N PHE A 345 -33.70 1.20 -17.66
CA PHE A 345 -33.45 2.36 -18.52
C PHE A 345 -32.13 2.28 -19.30
N LYS A 346 -31.39 1.18 -19.20
CA LYS A 346 -30.06 1.01 -19.80
C LYS A 346 -30.03 1.08 -21.34
N HIS A 347 -31.16 0.83 -21.99
CA HIS A 347 -31.26 0.74 -23.47
C HIS A 347 -32.11 1.85 -24.11
N GLY A 348 -32.48 2.91 -23.38
CA GLY A 348 -33.19 4.07 -23.91
C GLY A 348 -34.19 4.70 -22.94
N HIS A 349 -34.49 5.99 -23.12
CA HIS A 349 -35.30 6.81 -22.21
C HIS A 349 -36.79 6.94 -22.60
N HIS A 350 -37.34 6.01 -23.37
CA HIS A 350 -38.75 6.07 -23.76
C HIS A 350 -39.64 5.52 -22.64
N ARG A 351 -40.08 6.37 -21.69
CA ARG A 351 -41.01 6.01 -20.62
C ARG A 351 -42.28 5.37 -21.20
N ARG A 352 -42.34 4.04 -21.22
CA ARG A 352 -43.58 3.30 -21.46
C ARG A 352 -44.29 3.10 -20.13
N ARG A 353 -45.63 3.12 -20.13
CA ARG A 353 -46.44 2.85 -18.92
C ARG A 353 -46.04 1.55 -18.20
N GLU A 354 -45.61 0.54 -18.95
CA GLU A 354 -45.12 -0.73 -18.42
C GLU A 354 -43.80 -0.60 -17.64
N GLU A 355 -42.90 0.29 -18.07
CA GLU A 355 -41.63 0.54 -17.38
C GLU A 355 -41.86 1.30 -16.07
N ASP A 356 -42.76 2.30 -16.09
CA ASP A 356 -43.15 3.03 -14.88
C ASP A 356 -43.80 2.10 -13.83
N GLN A 357 -44.65 1.15 -14.26
CA GLN A 357 -45.23 0.14 -13.38
C GLN A 357 -44.17 -0.80 -12.78
N LYS A 358 -43.17 -1.22 -13.57
CA LYS A 358 -42.04 -2.02 -13.07
C LYS A 358 -41.23 -1.26 -12.03
N VAL A 359 -40.94 0.02 -12.29
CA VAL A 359 -40.24 0.88 -11.34
C VAL A 359 -41.03 1.02 -10.03
N GLN A 360 -42.33 1.28 -10.10
CA GLN A 360 -43.19 1.34 -8.92
C GLN A 360 -43.18 0.03 -8.12
N GLN A 361 -43.21 -1.12 -8.81
CA GLN A 361 -43.15 -2.43 -8.17
C GLN A 361 -41.81 -2.65 -7.45
N ILE A 362 -40.67 -2.33 -8.09
CA ILE A 362 -39.33 -2.43 -7.47
C ILE A 362 -39.28 -1.60 -6.18
N TRP A 363 -39.72 -0.34 -6.22
CA TRP A 363 -39.70 0.52 -5.04
C TRP A 363 -40.67 0.07 -3.95
N LYS A 364 -41.82 -0.51 -4.31
CA LYS A 364 -42.75 -1.10 -3.36
C LYS A 364 -42.13 -2.30 -2.64
N GLU A 365 -41.50 -3.23 -3.37
CA GLU A 365 -40.81 -4.38 -2.78
C GLU A 365 -39.64 -3.95 -1.89
N ALA A 366 -38.88 -2.93 -2.31
CA ALA A 366 -37.83 -2.33 -1.49
C ALA A 366 -38.39 -1.76 -0.19
N GLN A 367 -39.51 -1.05 -0.25
CA GLN A 367 -40.19 -0.51 0.93
C GLN A 367 -40.60 -1.63 1.90
N GLU A 368 -41.19 -2.72 1.41
CA GLU A 368 -41.59 -3.86 2.24
C GLU A 368 -40.38 -4.52 2.92
N LYS A 369 -39.30 -4.76 2.16
CA LYS A 369 -38.03 -5.30 2.70
C LYS A 369 -37.44 -4.38 3.78
N ILE A 370 -37.48 -3.07 3.57
CA ILE A 370 -36.98 -2.08 4.53
C ILE A 370 -37.84 -2.04 5.79
N LEU A 371 -39.16 -2.02 5.67
CA LEU A 371 -40.05 -2.01 6.83
C LEU A 371 -39.83 -3.26 7.70
N ALA A 372 -39.50 -4.41 7.11
CA ALA A 372 -39.13 -5.62 7.84
C ALA A 372 -37.81 -5.49 8.65
N GLN A 373 -36.95 -4.51 8.34
CA GLN A 373 -35.74 -4.20 9.12
C GLN A 373 -36.00 -3.33 10.36
N LEU A 374 -37.22 -2.77 10.48
CA LEU A 374 -37.61 -1.89 11.56
C LEU A 374 -38.29 -2.68 12.69
N THR A 375 -38.07 -2.25 13.93
CA THR A 375 -38.81 -2.77 15.08
C THR A 375 -40.28 -2.33 15.02
N PRO A 376 -41.22 -3.02 15.71
CA PRO A 376 -42.63 -2.60 15.74
C PRO A 376 -42.83 -1.16 16.22
N VAL A 377 -42.01 -0.70 17.17
CA VAL A 377 -42.02 0.70 17.65
C VAL A 377 -41.60 1.67 16.54
N GLN A 378 -40.54 1.33 15.80
CA GLN A 378 -40.07 2.13 14.66
C GLN A 378 -41.09 2.15 13.51
N GLN A 379 -41.75 1.02 13.22
CA GLN A 379 -42.82 0.95 12.21
C GLN A 379 -44.01 1.83 12.59
N ALA A 380 -44.42 1.81 13.86
CA ALA A 380 -45.49 2.68 14.36
C ALA A 380 -45.11 4.17 14.28
N ALA A 381 -43.87 4.51 14.61
CA ALA A 381 -43.34 5.87 14.46
C ALA A 381 -43.31 6.30 12.98
N TRP A 382 -42.85 5.43 12.08
CA TRP A 382 -42.86 5.66 10.63
C TRP A 382 -44.27 5.92 10.11
N LYS A 383 -45.25 5.08 10.47
CA LYS A 383 -46.66 5.28 10.11
C LYS A 383 -47.22 6.61 10.61
N LYS A 384 -46.84 7.03 11.83
CA LYS A 384 -47.23 8.34 12.38
C LYS A 384 -46.61 9.50 11.59
N MET A 385 -45.37 9.35 11.12
CA MET A 385 -44.68 10.35 10.31
C MET A 385 -45.25 10.47 8.91
N THR A 386 -45.61 9.37 8.26
CA THR A 386 -46.18 9.37 6.90
C THR A 386 -47.67 9.70 6.88
N GLY A 387 -48.40 9.47 7.97
CA GLY A 387 -49.85 9.70 8.01
C GLY A 387 -50.63 8.72 7.14
N GLU A 388 -51.86 9.11 6.79
CA GLU A 388 -52.74 8.28 5.95
C GLU A 388 -52.22 8.17 4.50
N PRO A 389 -52.34 7.01 3.85
CA PRO A 389 -51.90 6.82 2.47
C PRO A 389 -52.51 7.85 1.51
N PHE A 390 -51.67 8.51 0.74
CA PHE A 390 -52.10 9.38 -0.36
C PHE A 390 -52.56 8.51 -1.54
N GLN A 391 -53.73 8.82 -2.11
CA GLN A 391 -54.36 8.04 -3.19
C GLN A 391 -54.40 8.78 -4.53
N GLY A 392 -53.89 10.02 -4.58
CA GLY A 392 -53.91 10.84 -5.78
C GLY A 392 -52.96 10.31 -6.86
N GLN A 393 -53.32 10.50 -8.12
CA GLN A 393 -52.40 10.24 -9.23
C GLN A 393 -51.44 11.42 -9.40
N MET A 394 -50.15 11.10 -9.50
CA MET A 394 -49.09 12.06 -9.83
C MET A 394 -48.77 12.00 -11.32
N HIS A 395 -48.50 13.14 -11.94
CA HIS A 395 -48.05 13.23 -13.33
C HIS A 395 -46.53 13.09 -13.47
N PHE A 396 -45.78 13.36 -12.39
CA PHE A 396 -44.35 13.04 -12.30
C PHE A 396 -44.07 11.86 -11.38
N SER A 397 -42.95 11.16 -11.61
CA SER A 397 -42.48 10.09 -10.72
C SER A 397 -41.25 10.60 -9.93
N PRO A 398 -41.39 10.95 -8.65
CA PRO A 398 -40.27 11.45 -7.82
C PRO A 398 -39.15 10.41 -7.58
N GLN A 399 -39.42 9.15 -7.93
CA GLN A 399 -38.53 8.01 -7.67
C GLN A 399 -37.53 7.80 -8.81
N VAL A 400 -37.87 8.22 -10.03
CA VAL A 400 -36.99 8.30 -11.20
C VAL A 400 -36.49 9.73 -11.26
N GLY A 401 -35.18 9.97 -11.10
CA GLY A 401 -34.62 11.32 -10.95
C GLY A 401 -35.07 12.31 -12.04
N PHE A 402 -34.91 13.60 -11.76
CA PHE A 402 -35.16 14.69 -12.71
C PHE A 402 -34.13 14.64 -13.85
N GLY A 403 -34.34 13.75 -14.82
CA GLY A 403 -33.71 13.90 -16.14
C GLY A 403 -34.30 15.13 -16.84
N PRO A 404 -33.52 15.86 -17.65
CA PRO A 404 -34.05 16.99 -18.41
C PRO A 404 -35.22 16.53 -19.28
N PRO A 405 -36.20 17.39 -19.56
CA PRO A 405 -37.23 17.07 -20.53
C PRO A 405 -36.53 16.77 -21.86
N GLY A 406 -36.70 15.56 -22.37
CA GLY A 406 -36.16 15.19 -23.67
C GLY A 406 -36.64 16.18 -24.73
N PRO A 407 -35.82 16.46 -25.78
CA PRO A 407 -36.21 17.37 -26.84
C PRO A 407 -37.50 16.82 -27.49
N GLY A 408 -38.62 17.50 -27.25
CA GLY A 408 -39.93 17.12 -27.80
C GLY A 408 -41.01 16.71 -26.79
N HIS A 409 -40.75 16.73 -25.48
CA HIS A 409 -41.83 16.65 -24.50
C HIS A 409 -42.41 18.07 -24.28
N PRO A 410 -43.65 18.37 -24.72
CA PRO A 410 -44.30 19.58 -24.27
C PRO A 410 -44.45 19.43 -22.75
N GLY A 411 -44.06 20.45 -22.00
CA GLY A 411 -44.48 20.55 -20.61
C GLY A 411 -46.00 20.47 -20.48
N PRO A 412 -46.57 20.37 -19.27
CA PRO A 412 -47.99 20.16 -19.04
C PRO A 412 -48.94 21.22 -19.68
N HIS A 413 -48.40 22.28 -20.29
CA HIS A 413 -49.13 23.33 -20.98
C HIS A 413 -48.65 23.62 -22.42
N GLY A 414 -47.94 22.70 -23.09
CA GLY A 414 -47.73 22.84 -24.53
C GLY A 414 -49.03 22.65 -25.31
N PRO A 415 -49.28 23.41 -26.40
CA PRO A 415 -50.45 23.16 -27.24
C PRO A 415 -50.40 21.70 -27.76
N PRO A 416 -51.55 21.02 -27.91
CA PRO A 416 -51.56 19.65 -28.42
C PRO A 416 -50.83 19.60 -29.77
N PRO A 417 -50.06 18.54 -30.05
CA PRO A 417 -49.33 18.43 -31.30
C PRO A 417 -50.34 18.52 -32.45
N GLY A 418 -50.14 19.51 -33.33
CA GLY A 418 -50.93 19.64 -34.55
C GLY A 418 -50.81 18.39 -35.43
N PRO A 419 -51.75 18.15 -36.35
CA PRO A 419 -51.70 17.00 -37.24
C PRO A 419 -50.35 16.99 -37.99
N ARG A 420 -49.64 15.86 -37.91
CA ARG A 420 -48.37 15.64 -38.61
C ARG A 420 -48.65 15.44 -40.11
N ASP A 421 -48.91 16.54 -40.81
CA ASP A 421 -48.90 16.59 -42.27
C ASP A 421 -47.56 17.19 -42.72
N GLY A 422 -46.52 16.37 -42.65
CA GLY A 422 -45.21 16.66 -43.23
C GLY A 422 -44.56 15.35 -43.67
N PRO A 423 -43.94 15.29 -44.85
CA PRO A 423 -43.34 14.05 -45.35
C PRO A 423 -42.20 13.60 -44.41
N PRO A 424 -42.00 12.28 -44.23
CA PRO A 424 -40.97 11.77 -43.35
C PRO A 424 -39.58 12.25 -43.79
N PRO A 425 -38.66 12.51 -42.84
CA PRO A 425 -37.28 12.86 -43.17
C PRO A 425 -36.59 11.69 -43.89
N PRO A 426 -35.66 11.95 -44.82
CA PRO A 426 -35.03 10.92 -45.62
C PRO A 426 -34.14 10.01 -44.76
N ASP A 427 -34.25 8.69 -44.98
CA ASP A 427 -33.46 7.65 -44.32
C ASP A 427 -31.94 7.89 -44.49
N GLU A 428 -31.27 8.16 -43.37
CA GLU A 428 -29.80 8.14 -43.31
C GLU A 428 -29.28 6.72 -43.60
N HIS A 429 -28.37 6.66 -44.56
CA HIS A 429 -27.82 5.45 -45.15
C HIS A 429 -27.17 4.52 -44.11
N ARG A 430 -27.49 3.23 -44.19
CA ARG A 430 -26.67 2.14 -43.61
C ARG A 430 -25.33 2.05 -44.35
N PRO A 431 -24.19 1.87 -43.66
CA PRO A 431 -22.91 1.71 -44.32
C PRO A 431 -22.81 0.30 -44.91
N GLY A 432 -22.95 0.18 -46.24
CA GLY A 432 -22.90 -1.13 -46.90
C GLY A 432 -22.78 -1.10 -48.42
N ASP A 433 -23.11 -0.01 -49.11
CA ASP A 433 -23.11 0.01 -50.57
C ASP A 433 -21.91 0.80 -51.14
N GLY A 434 -21.10 0.11 -51.94
CA GLY A 434 -19.93 0.68 -52.62
C GLY A 434 -20.29 1.75 -53.66
N PRO A 435 -19.30 2.53 -54.12
CA PRO A 435 -19.58 3.73 -54.92
C PRO A 435 -20.17 3.39 -56.31
N PRO A 436 -21.17 4.14 -56.78
CA PRO A 436 -21.80 3.92 -58.08
C PRO A 436 -20.91 4.36 -59.25
N PRO A 437 -21.11 3.80 -60.47
CA PRO A 437 -20.28 4.09 -61.64
C PRO A 437 -20.55 5.49 -62.22
N ARG A 438 -19.49 6.11 -62.77
CA ARG A 438 -19.54 7.44 -63.40
C ARG A 438 -20.36 7.43 -64.70
N PRO A 439 -21.19 8.47 -64.97
CA PRO A 439 -21.88 8.63 -66.24
C PRO A 439 -20.95 9.18 -67.35
N PRO A 440 -21.30 8.98 -68.64
CA PRO A 440 -20.44 9.32 -69.76
C PRO A 440 -20.49 10.82 -70.13
N ASP A 441 -19.35 11.34 -70.56
CA ASP A 441 -19.17 12.70 -71.09
C ASP A 441 -19.98 12.91 -72.38
N ASP A 442 -20.80 13.95 -72.43
CA ASP A 442 -21.45 14.44 -73.66
C ASP A 442 -21.00 15.87 -73.94
N HIS A 443 -20.60 16.08 -75.19
CA HIS A 443 -19.92 17.26 -75.70
C HIS A 443 -20.90 18.22 -76.38
N GLY A 444 -20.79 19.51 -76.01
CA GLY A 444 -21.00 20.64 -76.93
C GLY A 444 -22.33 21.40 -76.84
N PRO A 445 -22.43 22.56 -77.51
CA PRO A 445 -21.47 23.68 -77.47
C PRO A 445 -22.13 25.01 -77.10
N GLU A 446 -21.28 25.96 -76.67
CA GLU A 446 -21.57 27.37 -76.45
C GLU A 446 -22.11 28.06 -77.71
N ASP A 447 -23.11 28.94 -77.55
CA ASP A 447 -23.20 30.15 -78.37
C ASP A 447 -24.01 31.26 -77.65
N ARG A 448 -23.29 32.37 -77.43
CA ARG A 448 -23.68 33.79 -77.24
C ARG A 448 -24.25 34.31 -75.92
#